data_AF-A0A9E0YAY8-F1
#
_entry.id   AF-A0A9E0YAY8-F1
#
_cell.length_a   1.000
_cell.length_b   1.000
_cell.length_c   1.000
_cell.angle_alpha   90.00
_cell.angle_beta   90.00
_cell.angle_gamma   90.00
#
_symmetry.space_group_name_H-M   'P 1'
#
loop_
_entity.id
_entity.type
_entity.pdbx_description
1 polymer ?
#
loop_
_entity_poly.entity_id
_entity_poly.type
_entity_poly.pdbx_seq_one_letter_code
_entity_poly.pdbx_strand_id
1 'polypeptide(L)'
;MPKLPPTPIRIEKNFSAVARELRAVFERKFADPRKTAGERFVWDYWHIENQYSVLRTPARHYFPKPLFERLERELVSYGQTRLGCNGISDPWISLYVDGSYQNFHADSPHGPWAYVFSLTKWKSRAFRGGETLVARDSLLDFWPAFTRDRRNERGIEFDDLFASIPPEWNRLTLFDPRLPHGVKEVRGTRDPLGGRLVIHGWFVEPRPFVNGALAANASLHRKTGERLDEVLAPLARELGRYPSLQGTLSIRAHVAPSGRVGRQDLLVHTLVNSAEPRDTKLPLEAIRHVAESLDSAEFPRARGKSTLTIPFLFRN
;
A
#
# COMPACT_ATOMS: atom_id res chain seq x y z
N MET A 1 -10.65 20.72 -7.52
CA MET A 1 -9.86 19.76 -6.71
C MET A 1 -8.37 20.06 -6.82
N PRO A 2 -7.57 19.86 -5.75
CA PRO A 2 -6.12 19.96 -5.83
C PRO A 2 -5.55 18.92 -6.80
N LYS A 3 -4.60 19.32 -7.64
CA LYS A 3 -3.79 18.42 -8.48
C LYS A 3 -2.79 17.71 -7.58
N LEU A 4 -3.14 16.54 -7.04
CA LEU A 4 -2.13 15.69 -6.40
C LEU A 4 -1.35 14.95 -7.50
N PRO A 5 -0.01 14.95 -7.48
CA PRO A 5 0.75 14.06 -8.35
C PRO A 5 0.41 12.60 -8.03
N PRO A 6 0.64 11.66 -8.97
CA PRO A 6 0.59 10.24 -8.66
C PRO A 6 1.38 9.97 -7.38
N THR A 7 0.84 9.12 -6.50
CA THR A 7 1.48 8.78 -5.23
C THR A 7 1.88 7.30 -5.25
N PRO A 8 2.87 6.91 -6.07
CA PRO A 8 3.26 5.51 -6.23
C PRO A 8 3.90 4.93 -4.97
N ILE A 9 4.32 5.76 -4.02
CA ILE A 9 4.94 5.38 -2.76
C ILE A 9 4.34 6.26 -1.66
N ARG A 10 3.95 5.66 -0.54
CA ARG A 10 3.45 6.36 0.66
C ARG A 10 4.10 5.81 1.91
N ILE A 11 4.41 6.70 2.86
CA ILE A 11 5.10 6.34 4.09
C ILE A 11 4.31 6.90 5.27
N GLU A 12 3.92 6.01 6.19
CA GLU A 12 3.31 6.36 7.46
C GLU A 12 4.27 6.00 8.59
N LYS A 13 4.67 6.99 9.37
CA LYS A 13 5.57 6.82 10.52
C LYS A 13 4.76 6.54 11.77
N ASN A 14 5.34 5.77 12.71
CA ASN A 14 4.69 5.42 13.97
C ASN A 14 3.29 4.81 13.77
N PHE A 15 3.17 3.91 12.78
CA PHE A 15 1.89 3.44 12.26
C PHE A 15 1.03 2.72 13.31
N SER A 16 1.63 1.80 14.07
CA SER A 16 0.90 0.86 14.92
C SER A 16 1.26 1.00 16.39
N ALA A 17 0.25 0.92 17.27
CA ALA A 17 0.47 0.90 18.71
C ALA A 17 1.05 -0.45 19.19
N VAL A 18 0.86 -1.53 18.41
CA VAL A 18 1.30 -2.88 18.78
C VAL A 18 2.70 -3.26 18.29
N ALA A 19 3.39 -2.37 17.57
CA ALA A 19 4.72 -2.63 17.02
C ALA A 19 5.71 -3.17 18.06
N ARG A 20 5.72 -2.57 19.26
CA ARG A 20 6.58 -2.98 20.37
C ARG A 20 6.25 -4.38 20.88
N GLU A 21 4.97 -4.69 21.05
CA GLU A 21 4.51 -6.00 21.52
C GLU A 21 4.83 -7.10 20.51
N LEU A 22 4.62 -6.84 19.21
CA LEU A 22 4.96 -7.76 18.12
C LEU A 22 6.46 -8.05 18.09
N ARG A 23 7.29 -7.00 18.16
CA ARG A 23 8.75 -7.18 18.22
C ARG A 23 9.16 -7.98 19.45
N ALA A 24 8.56 -7.73 20.61
CA ALA A 24 8.87 -8.46 21.83
C ALA A 24 8.52 -9.96 21.73
N VAL A 25 7.47 -10.33 20.98
CA VAL A 25 7.19 -11.75 20.67
C VAL A 25 8.36 -12.38 19.93
N PHE A 26 8.83 -11.73 18.86
CA PHE A 26 9.98 -12.20 18.09
C PHE A 26 11.23 -12.32 18.97
N GLU A 27 11.54 -11.29 19.75
CA GLU A 27 12.73 -11.27 20.61
C GLU A 27 12.70 -12.36 21.67
N ARG A 28 11.55 -12.61 22.31
CA ARG A 28 11.43 -13.70 23.29
C ARG A 28 11.67 -15.07 22.67
N LYS A 29 11.19 -15.30 21.44
CA LYS A 29 11.39 -16.59 20.73
C LYS A 29 12.85 -16.84 20.34
N PHE A 30 13.65 -15.78 20.20
CA PHE A 30 15.08 -15.84 19.85
C PHE A 30 16.03 -15.47 21.00
N ALA A 31 15.51 -15.23 22.22
CA ALA A 31 16.30 -14.73 23.36
C ALA A 31 17.38 -15.72 23.83
N ASP A 32 17.09 -17.02 23.81
CA ASP A 32 18.05 -18.08 24.12
C ASP A 32 18.35 -18.90 22.85
N PRO A 33 19.53 -18.71 22.22
CA PRO A 33 19.89 -19.42 21.00
C PRO A 33 20.09 -20.93 21.25
N ARG A 34 20.32 -21.38 22.48
CA ARG A 34 20.53 -22.79 22.84
C ARG A 34 19.23 -23.53 23.13
N LYS A 35 18.14 -22.81 23.39
CA LYS A 35 16.83 -23.41 23.65
C LYS A 35 16.21 -23.95 22.35
N THR A 36 15.94 -25.24 22.32
CA THR A 36 15.16 -25.89 21.27
C THR A 36 13.67 -25.74 21.58
N ALA A 37 12.96 -24.98 20.76
CA ALA A 37 11.51 -24.79 20.88
C ALA A 37 10.89 -24.86 19.49
N GLY A 38 9.76 -25.57 19.36
CA GLY A 38 9.04 -25.76 18.09
C GLY A 38 8.79 -24.45 17.34
N GLU A 39 8.52 -23.37 18.08
CA GLU A 39 8.27 -22.02 17.56
C GLU A 39 9.47 -21.38 16.83
N ARG A 40 10.68 -21.95 16.93
CA ARG A 40 11.86 -21.52 16.18
C ARG A 40 11.99 -22.19 14.82
N PHE A 41 11.27 -23.29 14.60
CA PHE A 41 11.32 -24.11 13.38
C PHE A 41 10.18 -23.79 12.39
N VAL A 42 9.49 -22.66 12.58
CA VAL A 42 8.35 -22.24 11.74
C VAL A 42 8.76 -21.34 10.56
N TRP A 43 10.07 -21.21 10.31
CA TRP A 43 10.62 -20.36 9.25
C TRP A 43 10.97 -21.19 8.03
N ASP A 44 10.39 -20.81 6.89
CA ASP A 44 10.72 -21.29 5.56
C ASP A 44 11.95 -20.53 5.04
N TYR A 45 13.01 -21.25 4.68
CA TYR A 45 14.13 -20.68 3.94
C TYR A 45 13.78 -20.66 2.46
N TRP A 46 13.27 -19.52 2.01
CA TRP A 46 12.79 -19.35 0.65
C TRP A 46 13.91 -18.83 -0.23
N HIS A 47 14.52 -19.75 -0.97
CA HIS A 47 15.59 -19.45 -1.91
C HIS A 47 15.20 -19.86 -3.33
N ILE A 48 15.24 -18.88 -4.24
CA ILE A 48 15.30 -19.12 -5.68
C ILE A 48 16.48 -18.32 -6.21
N GLU A 49 17.40 -19.04 -6.85
CA GLU A 49 18.59 -18.46 -7.45
C GLU A 49 18.21 -17.29 -8.37
N ASN A 50 18.94 -16.19 -8.27
CA ASN A 50 18.70 -14.94 -9.01
C ASN A 50 17.35 -14.26 -8.76
N GLN A 51 16.53 -14.73 -7.81
CA GLN A 51 15.25 -14.11 -7.49
C GLN A 51 15.18 -13.64 -6.05
N TYR A 52 15.41 -14.51 -5.08
CA TYR A 52 15.37 -14.12 -3.67
C TYR A 52 16.06 -15.14 -2.77
N SER A 53 16.51 -14.66 -1.61
CA SER A 53 16.99 -15.48 -0.51
C SER A 53 16.52 -14.83 0.79
N VAL A 54 15.55 -15.43 1.48
CA VAL A 54 14.93 -14.83 2.66
C VAL A 54 14.30 -15.89 3.58
N LEU A 55 14.28 -15.64 4.89
CA LEU A 55 13.49 -16.42 5.83
C LEU A 55 12.08 -15.83 5.93
N ARG A 56 11.04 -16.66 5.82
CA ARG A 56 9.66 -16.20 5.95
C ARG A 56 8.76 -17.14 6.75
N THR A 57 7.67 -16.60 7.26
CA THR A 57 6.62 -17.38 7.94
C THR A 57 5.28 -16.62 7.91
N PRO A 58 4.11 -17.28 7.85
CA PRO A 58 2.84 -16.58 7.91
C PRO A 58 2.64 -15.85 9.25
N ALA A 59 2.27 -14.57 9.21
CA ALA A 59 2.17 -13.74 10.40
C ALA A 59 1.09 -14.22 11.39
N ARG A 60 -0.04 -14.71 10.85
CA ARG A 60 -1.19 -15.23 11.61
C ARG A 60 -0.82 -16.43 12.49
N HIS A 61 0.14 -17.25 12.06
CA HIS A 61 0.59 -18.43 12.81
C HIS A 61 1.75 -18.12 13.76
N TYR A 62 2.48 -17.02 13.52
CA TYR A 62 3.65 -16.67 14.32
C TYR A 62 3.32 -15.87 15.59
N PHE A 63 2.38 -14.92 15.48
CA PHE A 63 2.01 -14.03 16.58
C PHE A 63 0.80 -14.53 17.37
N PRO A 64 0.67 -14.19 18.68
CA PRO A 64 -0.56 -14.46 19.43
C PRO A 64 -1.77 -13.84 18.73
N LYS A 65 -2.84 -14.62 18.56
CA LYS A 65 -4.04 -14.22 17.81
C LYS A 65 -4.60 -12.85 18.24
N PRO A 66 -4.83 -12.56 19.54
CA PRO A 66 -5.39 -11.26 19.94
C PRO A 66 -4.48 -10.07 19.59
N LEU A 67 -3.16 -10.29 19.60
CA LEU A 67 -2.17 -9.27 19.25
C LEU A 67 -2.15 -9.03 17.75
N PHE A 68 -2.16 -10.10 16.94
CA PHE A 68 -2.16 -9.99 15.50
C PHE A 68 -3.44 -9.36 14.96
N GLU A 69 -4.60 -9.73 15.51
CA GLU A 69 -5.88 -9.13 15.13
C GLU A 69 -5.95 -7.62 15.40
N ARG A 70 -5.20 -7.09 16.38
CA ARG A 70 -5.08 -5.64 16.59
C ARG A 70 -4.36 -4.97 15.42
N LEU A 71 -3.23 -5.52 14.97
CA LEU A 71 -2.52 -5.03 13.78
C LEU A 71 -3.39 -5.14 12.53
N GLU A 72 -4.06 -6.28 12.33
CA GLU A 72 -4.96 -6.52 11.21
C GLU A 72 -6.07 -5.47 11.15
N ARG A 73 -6.70 -5.13 12.29
CA ARG A 73 -7.69 -4.05 12.36
C ARG A 73 -7.11 -2.68 12.03
N GLU A 74 -5.91 -2.35 12.50
CA GLU A 74 -5.24 -1.08 12.19
C GLU A 74 -4.93 -0.95 10.69
N LEU A 75 -4.43 -2.02 10.07
CA LEU A 75 -4.21 -2.10 8.63
C LEU A 75 -5.52 -1.96 7.86
N VAL A 76 -6.54 -2.77 8.16
CA VAL A 76 -7.84 -2.72 7.46
C VAL A 76 -8.49 -1.34 7.61
N SER A 77 -8.47 -0.75 8.82
CA SER A 77 -8.99 0.61 9.04
C SER A 77 -8.24 1.65 8.19
N TYR A 78 -6.92 1.52 8.09
CA TYR A 78 -6.12 2.37 7.22
C TYR A 78 -6.50 2.17 5.74
N GLY A 79 -6.63 0.93 5.28
CA GLY A 79 -7.05 0.59 3.91
C GLY A 79 -8.42 1.20 3.57
N GLN A 80 -9.41 1.00 4.43
CA GLN A 80 -10.78 1.50 4.26
C GLN A 80 -10.82 3.02 4.18
N THR A 81 -10.07 3.68 5.06
CA THR A 81 -10.14 5.13 5.18
C THR A 81 -9.22 5.84 4.19
N ARG A 82 -8.05 5.30 3.83
CA ARG A 82 -7.05 6.01 3.02
C ARG A 82 -6.93 5.52 1.58
N LEU A 83 -7.26 4.26 1.33
CA LEU A 83 -7.02 3.60 0.03
C LEU A 83 -8.32 3.17 -0.66
N GLY A 84 -9.40 2.99 0.11
CA GLY A 84 -10.63 2.35 -0.36
C GLY A 84 -10.49 0.83 -0.49
N CYS A 85 -9.66 0.20 0.34
CA CYS A 85 -9.48 -1.25 0.38
C CYS A 85 -10.04 -1.80 1.67
N ASN A 86 -10.94 -2.77 1.60
CA ASN A 86 -11.64 -3.28 2.78
C ASN A 86 -11.02 -4.54 3.39
N GLY A 87 -9.95 -5.06 2.78
CA GLY A 87 -9.21 -6.21 3.29
C GLY A 87 -7.71 -6.04 3.11
N ILE A 88 -6.98 -6.98 3.71
CA ILE A 88 -5.58 -7.26 3.41
C ILE A 88 -5.43 -8.73 3.06
N SER A 89 -4.44 -9.07 2.25
CA SER A 89 -4.03 -10.46 2.07
C SER A 89 -3.53 -11.06 3.39
N ASP A 90 -3.46 -12.38 3.48
CA ASP A 90 -2.78 -13.02 4.61
C ASP A 90 -1.30 -12.58 4.65
N PRO A 91 -0.85 -11.89 5.71
CA PRO A 91 0.47 -11.28 5.72
C PRO A 91 1.58 -12.28 6.00
N TRP A 92 2.73 -12.05 5.39
CA TRP A 92 3.98 -12.76 5.67
C TRP A 92 4.86 -11.94 6.60
N ILE A 93 5.60 -12.63 7.47
CA ILE A 93 6.77 -12.09 8.14
C ILE A 93 7.98 -12.48 7.33
N SER A 94 8.87 -11.53 7.05
CA SER A 94 10.17 -11.82 6.45
C SER A 94 11.29 -11.30 7.33
N LEU A 95 12.29 -12.17 7.54
CA LEU A 95 13.51 -11.91 8.27
C LEU A 95 14.68 -11.98 7.29
N TYR A 96 15.46 -10.90 7.24
CA TYR A 96 16.64 -10.79 6.40
C TYR A 96 17.87 -10.67 7.29
N VAL A 97 18.81 -11.56 7.05
CA VAL A 97 20.12 -11.64 7.69
C VAL A 97 21.19 -11.52 6.59
N ASP A 98 22.45 -11.71 6.93
CA ASP A 98 23.57 -11.65 5.99
C ASP A 98 23.34 -12.54 4.77
N GLY A 99 23.42 -11.96 3.57
CA GLY A 99 23.17 -12.62 2.29
C GLY A 99 21.70 -12.69 1.88
N SER A 100 20.76 -12.22 2.70
CA SER A 100 19.35 -12.17 2.31
C SER A 100 19.06 -11.01 1.37
N TYR A 101 18.27 -11.25 0.32
CA TYR A 101 17.87 -10.26 -0.68
C TYR A 101 16.54 -10.63 -1.34
N GLN A 102 15.96 -9.67 -2.07
CA GLN A 102 14.96 -9.93 -3.09
C GLN A 102 15.31 -9.10 -4.32
N ASN A 103 15.54 -9.76 -5.45
CA ASN A 103 15.77 -9.10 -6.73
C ASN A 103 14.47 -8.49 -7.27
N PHE A 104 14.61 -7.68 -8.31
CA PHE A 104 13.50 -6.93 -8.87
C PHE A 104 12.39 -7.83 -9.40
N HIS A 105 11.17 -7.56 -8.97
CA HIS A 105 9.94 -8.20 -9.41
C HIS A 105 8.78 -7.19 -9.37
N ALA A 106 7.62 -7.61 -9.85
CA ALA A 106 6.37 -6.88 -9.70
C ALA A 106 5.31 -7.84 -9.15
N ASP A 107 4.41 -7.30 -8.33
CA ASP A 107 3.46 -8.05 -7.51
C ASP A 107 2.04 -8.07 -8.12
N SER A 108 1.89 -7.66 -9.37
CA SER A 108 0.62 -7.82 -10.10
C SER A 108 0.32 -9.31 -10.27
N PRO A 109 -0.86 -9.83 -9.85
CA PRO A 109 -2.14 -9.13 -9.68
C PRO A 109 -2.68 -8.99 -8.23
N HIS A 110 -1.85 -9.09 -7.19
CA HIS A 110 -2.32 -9.39 -5.83
C HIS A 110 -3.25 -8.32 -5.18
N GLY A 111 -3.09 -7.05 -5.50
CA GLY A 111 -3.94 -5.97 -4.99
C GLY A 111 -3.54 -4.60 -5.55
N PRO A 112 -4.31 -3.53 -5.30
CA PRO A 112 -3.96 -2.17 -5.73
C PRO A 112 -2.75 -1.57 -4.99
N TRP A 113 -2.42 -2.07 -3.79
CA TRP A 113 -1.30 -1.56 -2.98
C TRP A 113 -0.56 -2.70 -2.30
N ALA A 114 0.75 -2.78 -2.52
CA ALA A 114 1.64 -3.57 -1.67
C ALA A 114 2.02 -2.76 -0.43
N TYR A 115 2.29 -3.44 0.68
CA TYR A 115 2.77 -2.80 1.89
C TYR A 115 3.88 -3.58 2.61
N VAL A 116 4.73 -2.84 3.29
CA VAL A 116 5.77 -3.34 4.20
C VAL A 116 5.66 -2.58 5.51
N PHE A 117 5.26 -3.27 6.58
CA PHE A 117 5.26 -2.78 7.95
C PHE A 117 6.50 -3.26 8.70
N SER A 118 7.31 -2.33 9.23
CA SER A 118 8.62 -2.68 9.78
C SER A 118 8.66 -2.77 11.30
N LEU A 119 9.27 -3.87 11.77
CA LEU A 119 9.67 -4.12 13.16
C LEU A 119 11.20 -4.07 13.31
N THR A 120 11.91 -3.48 12.34
CA THR A 120 13.37 -3.41 12.33
C THR A 120 13.87 -2.31 13.25
N LYS A 121 14.86 -2.61 14.10
CA LYS A 121 15.58 -1.62 14.91
C LYS A 121 16.59 -0.84 14.04
N TRP A 122 16.09 -0.13 13.03
CA TRP A 122 16.90 0.44 11.94
C TRP A 122 18.03 1.37 12.40
N LYS A 123 17.76 2.21 13.41
CA LYS A 123 18.74 3.18 13.93
C LYS A 123 19.92 2.51 14.64
N SER A 124 19.72 1.35 15.26
CA SER A 124 20.73 0.61 16.02
C SER A 124 21.15 -0.68 15.31
N ARG A 125 20.97 -0.76 13.98
CA ARG A 125 21.27 -1.96 13.21
C ARG A 125 22.78 -2.16 13.08
N ALA A 126 23.20 -3.43 13.04
CA ALA A 126 24.59 -3.81 12.78
C ALA A 126 24.83 -4.24 11.31
N PHE A 127 23.87 -3.97 10.41
CA PHE A 127 23.93 -4.38 9.01
C PHE A 127 23.75 -3.20 8.05
N ARG A 128 24.23 -3.38 6.82
CA ARG A 128 23.97 -2.50 5.67
C ARG A 128 23.01 -3.16 4.69
N GLY A 129 22.37 -2.37 3.84
CA GLY A 129 21.32 -2.85 2.94
C GLY A 129 19.98 -3.03 3.64
N GLY A 130 19.08 -3.78 3.01
CA GLY A 130 17.73 -4.03 3.51
C GLY A 130 16.71 -2.92 3.21
N GLU A 131 17.08 -1.87 2.48
CA GLU A 131 16.12 -0.92 1.93
C GLU A 131 15.19 -1.61 0.93
N THR A 132 13.91 -1.24 0.96
CA THR A 132 12.99 -1.55 -0.13
C THR A 132 13.31 -0.62 -1.28
N LEU A 133 13.60 -1.19 -2.45
CA LEU A 133 13.93 -0.48 -3.67
C LEU A 133 12.68 -0.44 -4.55
N VAL A 134 12.28 0.72 -5.04
CA VAL A 134 11.16 0.86 -6.00
C VAL A 134 11.65 1.67 -7.20
N ALA A 135 11.43 1.18 -8.41
CA ALA A 135 11.77 1.89 -9.63
C ALA A 135 11.06 3.26 -9.71
N ARG A 136 11.80 4.29 -10.13
CA ARG A 136 11.27 5.63 -10.43
C ARG A 136 10.81 5.70 -11.88
N ASP A 137 9.95 6.67 -12.17
CA ASP A 137 9.46 6.94 -13.53
C ASP A 137 10.59 7.12 -14.56
N SER A 138 11.73 7.70 -14.13
CA SER A 138 12.94 7.85 -14.94
C SER A 138 13.51 6.53 -15.44
N LEU A 139 13.32 5.43 -14.72
CA LEU A 139 13.73 4.09 -15.16
C LEU A 139 12.66 3.44 -16.05
N LEU A 140 11.37 3.67 -15.75
CA LEU A 140 10.25 3.07 -16.48
C LEU A 140 10.11 3.62 -17.90
N ASP A 141 10.53 4.87 -18.12
CA ASP A 141 10.52 5.53 -19.42
C ASP A 141 11.87 6.22 -19.69
N PHE A 142 12.91 5.38 -19.75
CA PHE A 142 14.31 5.79 -19.68
C PHE A 142 14.76 6.71 -20.82
N TRP A 143 14.68 6.29 -22.08
CA TRP A 143 15.29 7.05 -23.19
C TRP A 143 14.76 8.48 -23.34
N PRO A 144 13.45 8.73 -23.26
CA PRO A 144 12.95 10.08 -23.38
C PRO A 144 13.16 10.87 -22.07
N ALA A 145 13.43 10.22 -20.93
CA ALA A 145 13.77 10.89 -19.67
C ALA A 145 15.24 11.31 -19.68
N PHE A 146 16.11 10.38 -20.10
CA PHE A 146 17.51 10.60 -20.38
C PHE A 146 17.68 11.84 -21.25
N THR A 147 17.21 11.82 -22.51
CA THR A 147 17.49 12.92 -23.47
C THR A 147 17.09 14.34 -23.03
N ARG A 148 16.18 14.49 -22.05
CA ARG A 148 15.68 15.79 -21.58
C ARG A 148 16.30 16.26 -20.27
N ASP A 149 17.01 15.39 -19.57
CA ASP A 149 17.60 15.71 -18.29
C ASP A 149 19.01 16.28 -18.46
N ARG A 150 19.18 17.56 -18.13
CA ARG A 150 20.50 18.20 -18.12
C ARG A 150 21.45 17.55 -17.10
N ARG A 151 20.94 16.72 -16.18
CA ARG A 151 21.77 15.87 -15.30
C ARG A 151 22.56 14.79 -16.05
N ASN A 152 22.33 14.55 -17.34
CA ASN A 152 23.12 13.57 -18.09
C ASN A 152 24.59 13.95 -18.25
N GLU A 153 24.93 15.23 -18.09
CA GLU A 153 26.33 15.67 -18.10
C GLU A 153 27.15 15.10 -16.93
N ARG A 154 26.48 14.66 -15.84
CA ARG A 154 27.11 14.08 -14.64
C ARG A 154 26.92 12.56 -14.49
N GLY A 155 26.36 11.88 -15.50
CA GLY A 155 25.96 10.46 -15.39
C GLY A 155 24.66 10.25 -14.59
N ILE A 156 24.06 9.06 -14.76
CA ILE A 156 22.86 8.63 -14.01
C ILE A 156 23.28 7.62 -12.96
N GLU A 157 22.92 7.89 -11.71
CA GLU A 157 23.29 7.06 -10.58
C GLU A 157 22.09 6.29 -10.00
N PHE A 158 22.37 5.36 -9.09
CA PHE A 158 21.36 4.48 -8.49
C PHE A 158 20.12 5.21 -7.96
N ASP A 159 20.31 6.31 -7.21
CA ASP A 159 19.20 7.05 -6.59
C ASP A 159 18.39 7.89 -7.60
N ASP A 160 18.93 8.14 -8.80
CA ASP A 160 18.19 8.74 -9.91
C ASP A 160 17.21 7.73 -10.55
N LEU A 161 17.47 6.43 -10.41
CA LEU A 161 16.69 5.33 -10.98
C LEU A 161 15.75 4.66 -9.96
N PHE A 162 16.14 4.65 -8.68
CA PHE A 162 15.41 3.93 -7.62
C PHE A 162 15.11 4.83 -6.43
N ALA A 163 13.94 4.60 -5.83
CA ALA A 163 13.64 5.06 -4.50
C ALA A 163 14.13 4.03 -3.47
N SER A 164 15.11 4.41 -2.67
CA SER A 164 15.63 3.60 -1.55
C SER A 164 14.85 3.92 -0.27
N ILE A 165 14.01 3.00 0.20
CA ILE A 165 13.14 3.21 1.37
C ILE A 165 13.66 2.40 2.55
N PRO A 166 14.22 3.04 3.60
CA PRO A 166 14.67 2.30 4.77
C PRO A 166 13.46 1.74 5.55
N PRO A 167 13.53 0.47 6.01
CA PRO A 167 12.52 -0.14 6.86
C PRO A 167 12.70 0.36 8.31
N GLU A 168 12.40 1.64 8.55
CA GLU A 168 12.49 2.21 9.88
C GLU A 168 11.45 1.61 10.84
N TRP A 169 11.79 1.59 12.12
CA TRP A 169 10.91 1.12 13.18
C TRP A 169 9.49 1.71 13.09
N ASN A 170 8.49 0.84 13.19
CA ASN A 170 7.07 1.20 13.20
C ASN A 170 6.64 2.05 11.99
N ARG A 171 7.28 1.82 10.83
CA ARG A 171 6.91 2.43 9.56
C ARG A 171 6.04 1.49 8.76
N LEU A 172 4.95 2.00 8.20
CA LEU A 172 4.22 1.37 7.10
C LEU A 172 4.63 2.06 5.79
N THR A 173 5.26 1.31 4.91
CA THR A 173 5.55 1.73 3.53
C THR A 173 4.51 1.09 2.63
N LEU A 174 3.87 1.88 1.78
CA LEU A 174 2.99 1.40 0.72
C LEU A 174 3.56 1.79 -0.63
N PHE A 175 3.33 0.97 -1.64
CA PHE A 175 3.69 1.30 -3.00
C PHE A 175 2.78 0.61 -4.01
N ASP A 176 2.79 1.14 -5.24
CA ASP A 176 2.12 0.55 -6.37
C ASP A 176 2.81 -0.77 -6.77
N PRO A 177 2.13 -1.93 -6.65
CA PRO A 177 2.74 -3.24 -6.91
C PRO A 177 3.09 -3.49 -8.38
N ARG A 178 2.62 -2.63 -9.31
CA ARG A 178 2.99 -2.70 -10.73
C ARG A 178 4.43 -2.25 -10.97
N LEU A 179 4.99 -1.46 -10.07
CA LEU A 179 6.34 -0.95 -10.21
C LEU A 179 7.37 -2.05 -9.89
N PRO A 180 8.42 -2.23 -10.71
CA PRO A 180 9.54 -3.09 -10.35
C PRO A 180 10.14 -2.68 -9.00
N HIS A 181 10.25 -3.63 -8.09
CA HIS A 181 10.73 -3.40 -6.74
C HIS A 181 11.47 -4.62 -6.18
N GLY A 182 12.26 -4.40 -5.12
CA GLY A 182 13.05 -5.45 -4.48
C GLY A 182 13.54 -5.04 -3.09
N VAL A 183 14.41 -5.85 -2.51
CA VAL A 183 15.07 -5.57 -1.23
C VAL A 183 16.57 -5.65 -1.42
N LYS A 184 17.26 -4.53 -1.16
CA LYS A 184 18.71 -4.46 -1.21
C LYS A 184 19.31 -5.50 -0.27
N GLU A 185 20.32 -6.22 -0.75
CA GLU A 185 20.94 -7.31 0.00
C GLU A 185 21.40 -6.85 1.39
N VAL A 186 21.02 -7.61 2.41
CA VAL A 186 21.44 -7.39 3.80
C VAL A 186 22.83 -8.00 4.00
N ARG A 187 23.76 -7.21 4.56
CA ARG A 187 25.13 -7.64 4.89
C ARG A 187 25.53 -7.19 6.28
N GLY A 188 26.11 -8.10 7.08
CA GLY A 188 26.76 -7.78 8.36
C GLY A 188 26.14 -8.38 9.62
N THR A 189 24.97 -9.01 9.56
CA THR A 189 24.38 -9.71 10.73
C THR A 189 23.89 -11.09 10.39
N ARG A 190 24.38 -12.12 11.09
CA ARG A 190 23.76 -13.47 11.09
C ARG A 190 22.82 -13.69 12.27
N ASP A 191 22.82 -12.77 13.24
CA ASP A 191 21.92 -12.81 14.38
C ASP A 191 20.49 -12.39 13.94
N PRO A 192 19.48 -13.28 14.08
CA PRO A 192 18.08 -12.94 13.83
C PRO A 192 17.59 -11.70 14.60
N LEU A 193 18.07 -11.48 15.83
CA LEU A 193 17.70 -10.33 16.64
C LEU A 193 18.20 -9.02 16.03
N GLY A 194 19.34 -9.06 15.32
CA GLY A 194 19.91 -7.91 14.62
C GLY A 194 19.36 -7.70 13.21
N GLY A 195 18.60 -8.66 12.65
CA GLY A 195 18.15 -8.64 11.25
C GLY A 195 17.05 -7.63 10.92
N ARG A 196 16.79 -7.45 9.62
CA ARG A 196 15.61 -6.71 9.12
C ARG A 196 14.40 -7.61 9.27
N LEU A 197 13.43 -7.16 10.06
CA LEU A 197 12.19 -7.88 10.35
C LEU A 197 11.00 -7.04 9.90
N VAL A 198 10.22 -7.57 8.97
CA VAL A 198 9.05 -6.87 8.41
C VAL A 198 7.85 -7.80 8.31
N ILE A 199 6.66 -7.21 8.34
CA ILE A 199 5.38 -7.84 7.99
C ILE A 199 4.93 -7.22 6.67
N HIS A 200 4.57 -8.02 5.68
CA HIS A 200 4.21 -7.52 4.36
C HIS A 200 3.04 -8.29 3.74
N GLY A 201 2.40 -7.66 2.76
CA GLY A 201 1.26 -8.20 2.03
C GLY A 201 0.65 -7.12 1.13
N TRP A 202 -0.61 -7.32 0.76
CA TRP A 202 -1.33 -6.39 -0.11
C TRP A 202 -2.62 -5.91 0.54
N PHE A 203 -2.99 -4.67 0.28
CA PHE A 203 -4.36 -4.23 0.47
C PHE A 203 -5.21 -4.76 -0.68
N VAL A 204 -6.36 -5.37 -0.34
CA VAL A 204 -7.23 -6.07 -1.28
C VAL A 204 -8.68 -5.65 -1.08
N GLU A 205 -9.59 -6.22 -1.87
CA GLU A 205 -11.02 -5.88 -1.86
C GLU A 205 -11.29 -4.37 -1.99
N PRO A 206 -10.87 -3.74 -3.11
CA PRO A 206 -11.24 -2.37 -3.39
C PRO A 206 -12.75 -2.28 -3.54
N ARG A 207 -13.42 -1.68 -2.55
CA ARG A 207 -14.87 -1.43 -2.57
C ARG A 207 -15.18 -0.18 -1.75
N PRO A 208 -16.32 0.48 -2.00
CA PRO A 208 -16.70 1.63 -1.21
C PRO A 208 -16.80 1.34 0.29
N PHE A 209 -16.41 2.32 1.10
CA PHE A 209 -16.48 2.27 2.54
C PHE A 209 -17.23 3.49 3.08
N VAL A 210 -18.27 3.24 3.89
CA VAL A 210 -19.12 4.30 4.48
C VAL A 210 -18.82 4.39 5.96
N ASN A 211 -18.51 5.59 6.44
CA ASN A 211 -18.32 5.87 7.86
C ASN A 211 -19.22 7.03 8.29
N GLY A 212 -19.74 6.95 9.52
CA GLY A 212 -20.60 7.96 10.12
C GLY A 212 -22.09 7.64 9.97
N ALA A 213 -22.92 8.69 9.97
CA ALA A 213 -24.37 8.56 10.18
C ALA A 213 -25.09 7.73 9.09
N LEU A 214 -24.58 7.68 7.86
CA LEU A 214 -25.13 6.86 6.77
C LEU A 214 -24.95 5.35 6.98
N ALA A 215 -24.00 4.94 7.85
CA ALA A 215 -23.79 3.56 8.24
C ALA A 215 -24.39 3.22 9.62
N ALA A 216 -25.15 4.14 10.23
CA ALA A 216 -25.58 4.01 11.63
C ALA A 216 -26.55 2.84 11.89
N ASN A 217 -27.26 2.36 10.86
CA ASN A 217 -28.09 1.16 10.96
C ASN A 217 -28.18 0.45 9.61
N ALA A 218 -28.55 -0.83 9.63
CA ALA A 218 -28.59 -1.69 8.44
C ALA A 218 -29.50 -1.15 7.33
N SER A 219 -30.67 -0.57 7.65
CA SER A 219 -31.59 -0.05 6.64
C SER A 219 -31.01 1.18 5.93
N LEU A 220 -30.43 2.12 6.68
CA LEU A 220 -29.82 3.32 6.11
C LEU A 220 -28.54 2.99 5.33
N HIS A 221 -27.74 2.05 5.84
CA HIS A 221 -26.56 1.56 5.16
C HIS A 221 -26.91 0.92 3.81
N ARG A 222 -27.95 0.07 3.78
CA ARG A 222 -28.44 -0.54 2.53
C ARG A 222 -28.91 0.51 1.51
N LYS A 223 -29.74 1.48 1.92
CA LYS A 223 -30.18 2.59 1.05
C LYS A 223 -29.02 3.43 0.53
N THR A 224 -27.97 3.61 1.34
CA THR A 224 -26.76 4.30 0.91
C THR A 224 -26.02 3.50 -0.15
N GLY A 225 -25.95 2.18 0.00
CA GLY A 225 -25.38 1.26 -1.01
C GLY A 225 -26.15 1.30 -2.32
N GLU A 226 -27.47 1.15 -2.28
CA GLU A 226 -28.36 1.24 -3.46
C GLU A 226 -28.14 2.56 -4.22
N ARG A 227 -28.12 3.68 -3.49
CA ARG A 227 -27.88 4.99 -4.10
C ARG A 227 -26.46 5.12 -4.68
N LEU A 228 -25.47 4.52 -4.03
CA LEU A 228 -24.11 4.53 -4.54
C LEU A 228 -24.03 3.73 -5.84
N ASP A 229 -24.68 2.58 -5.94
CA ASP A 229 -24.71 1.78 -7.16
C ASP A 229 -25.37 2.55 -8.33
N GLU A 230 -26.44 3.30 -8.07
CA GLU A 230 -27.08 4.18 -9.06
C GLU A 230 -26.15 5.28 -9.57
N VAL A 231 -25.28 5.83 -8.71
CA VAL A 231 -24.30 6.86 -9.08
C VAL A 231 -23.11 6.24 -9.83
N LEU A 232 -22.64 5.07 -9.39
CA LEU A 232 -21.45 4.42 -9.94
C LEU A 232 -21.72 3.72 -11.28
N ALA A 233 -22.92 3.21 -11.53
CA ALA A 233 -23.26 2.52 -12.78
C ALA A 233 -23.07 3.38 -14.05
N PRO A 234 -23.59 4.63 -14.15
CA PRO A 234 -23.32 5.48 -15.30
C PRO A 234 -21.85 5.91 -15.37
N LEU A 235 -21.25 6.25 -14.23
CA LEU A 235 -19.83 6.64 -14.16
C LEU A 235 -18.92 5.51 -14.65
N ALA A 236 -19.18 4.25 -14.31
CA ALA A 236 -18.40 3.12 -14.80
C ALA A 236 -18.42 3.01 -16.33
N ARG A 237 -19.57 3.29 -16.98
CA ARG A 237 -19.66 3.33 -18.45
C ARG A 237 -18.87 4.49 -19.05
N GLU A 238 -18.88 5.64 -18.40
CA GLU A 238 -18.11 6.82 -18.82
C GLU A 238 -16.61 6.59 -18.65
N LEU A 239 -16.19 5.97 -17.55
CA LEU A 239 -14.80 5.61 -17.32
C LEU A 239 -14.27 4.58 -18.33
N GLY A 240 -15.16 3.75 -18.89
CA GLY A 240 -14.83 2.86 -20.02
C GLY A 240 -14.35 3.59 -21.28
N ARG A 241 -14.51 4.93 -21.36
CA ARG A 241 -13.94 5.76 -22.45
C ARG A 241 -12.46 6.05 -22.28
N TYR A 242 -11.83 5.62 -21.19
CA TYR A 242 -10.40 5.76 -20.92
C TYR A 242 -9.66 4.41 -21.01
N PRO A 243 -9.65 3.71 -22.15
CA PRO A 243 -9.13 2.34 -22.27
C PRO A 243 -7.59 2.25 -22.17
N SER A 244 -6.90 3.38 -22.10
CA SER A 244 -5.45 3.40 -21.84
C SER A 244 -5.13 3.74 -20.39
N LEU A 245 -6.10 4.14 -19.57
CA LEU A 245 -5.81 4.41 -18.16
C LEU A 245 -5.68 3.11 -17.39
N GLN A 246 -4.65 3.05 -16.55
CA GLN A 246 -4.41 1.94 -15.64
C GLN A 246 -4.06 2.45 -14.25
N GLY A 247 -4.49 1.73 -13.22
CA GLY A 247 -4.11 1.96 -11.84
C GLY A 247 -5.31 2.11 -10.92
N THR A 248 -5.10 2.80 -9.80
CA THR A 248 -6.13 2.98 -8.78
C THR A 248 -6.32 4.46 -8.48
N LEU A 249 -7.56 4.84 -8.20
CA LEU A 249 -7.95 6.16 -7.70
C LEU A 249 -8.83 5.95 -6.47
N SER A 250 -8.61 6.72 -5.40
CA SER A 250 -9.49 6.74 -4.23
C SER A 250 -9.90 8.17 -3.90
N ILE A 251 -11.20 8.40 -3.86
CA ILE A 251 -11.80 9.69 -3.51
C ILE A 251 -12.64 9.53 -2.25
N ARG A 252 -12.58 10.52 -1.36
CA ARG A 252 -13.47 10.64 -0.22
C ARG A 252 -14.49 11.74 -0.45
N ALA A 253 -15.76 11.38 -0.47
CA ALA A 253 -16.87 12.34 -0.43
C ALA A 253 -17.29 12.58 1.03
N HIS A 254 -17.48 13.85 1.42
CA HIS A 254 -18.06 14.24 2.70
C HIS A 254 -19.53 14.56 2.50
N VAL A 255 -20.40 13.82 3.20
CA VAL A 255 -21.86 13.94 3.05
C VAL A 255 -22.46 14.62 4.27
N ALA A 256 -23.20 15.69 4.01
CA ALA A 256 -23.92 16.45 5.02
C ALA A 256 -25.15 15.66 5.54
N PRO A 257 -25.73 16.02 6.70
CA PRO A 257 -26.97 15.40 7.20
C PRO A 257 -28.14 15.47 6.19
N SER A 258 -28.13 16.47 5.30
CA SER A 258 -29.11 16.62 4.22
C SER A 258 -29.00 15.56 3.12
N GLY A 259 -27.91 14.78 3.08
CA GLY A 259 -27.63 13.82 2.01
C GLY A 259 -26.76 14.37 0.89
N ARG A 260 -26.55 15.70 0.83
CA ARG A 260 -25.71 16.32 -0.21
C ARG A 260 -24.23 16.06 0.01
N VAL A 261 -23.53 15.74 -1.07
CA VAL A 261 -22.07 15.78 -1.10
C VAL A 261 -21.61 17.24 -1.02
N GLY A 262 -20.65 17.51 -0.14
CA GLY A 262 -20.05 18.83 0.01
C GLY A 262 -18.61 18.83 -0.47
N ARG A 263 -17.68 18.65 0.48
CA ARG A 263 -16.26 18.55 0.17
C ARG A 263 -15.93 17.16 -0.38
N GLN A 264 -14.98 17.12 -1.30
CA GLN A 264 -14.35 15.88 -1.74
C GLN A 264 -12.82 15.95 -1.60
N ASP A 265 -12.20 14.86 -1.17
CA ASP A 265 -10.75 14.72 -1.07
C ASP A 265 -10.26 13.64 -2.04
N LEU A 266 -9.28 13.99 -2.87
CA LEU A 266 -8.46 13.00 -3.54
C LEU A 266 -7.51 12.38 -2.51
N LEU A 267 -7.70 11.11 -2.16
CA LEU A 267 -6.92 10.46 -1.11
C LEU A 267 -5.60 9.90 -1.64
N VAL A 268 -5.68 9.18 -2.75
CA VAL A 268 -4.54 8.55 -3.42
C VAL A 268 -4.88 8.25 -4.87
N HIS A 269 -3.89 8.29 -5.76
CA HIS A 269 -4.01 7.70 -7.09
C HIS A 269 -2.67 7.26 -7.65
N THR A 270 -2.73 6.29 -8.56
CA THR A 270 -1.61 5.75 -9.33
C THR A 270 -1.91 5.72 -10.83
N LEU A 271 -2.83 6.57 -11.30
CA LEU A 271 -3.28 6.53 -12.68
C LEU A 271 -2.14 6.86 -13.65
N VAL A 272 -1.96 5.99 -14.65
CA VAL A 272 -1.01 6.14 -15.74
C VAL A 272 -1.75 5.89 -17.05
N ASN A 273 -1.49 6.72 -18.07
CA ASN A 273 -1.93 6.47 -19.44
C ASN A 273 -0.94 5.49 -20.08
N SER A 274 -1.30 4.22 -20.24
CA SER A 274 -0.42 3.18 -20.78
C SER A 274 -0.06 3.37 -22.25
N ALA A 275 -0.87 4.13 -23.01
CA ALA A 275 -0.56 4.47 -24.40
C ALA A 275 0.47 5.61 -24.47
N GLU A 276 0.38 6.57 -23.55
CA GLU A 276 1.30 7.70 -23.44
C GLU A 276 1.64 7.95 -21.96
N PRO A 277 2.61 7.24 -21.35
CA PRO A 277 2.86 7.29 -19.89
C PRO A 277 3.19 8.68 -19.33
N ARG A 278 3.63 9.61 -20.18
CA ARG A 278 3.90 11.02 -19.81
C ARG A 278 2.68 11.91 -19.85
N ASP A 279 1.59 11.46 -20.46
CA ASP A 279 0.36 12.23 -20.50
C ASP A 279 -0.29 12.25 -19.11
N THR A 280 -0.14 13.40 -18.47
CA THR A 280 -0.77 13.69 -17.17
C THR A 280 -2.16 14.29 -17.32
N LYS A 281 -2.59 14.66 -18.54
CA LYS A 281 -3.90 15.27 -18.77
C LYS A 281 -5.00 14.24 -18.66
N LEU A 282 -4.87 13.09 -19.34
CA LEU A 282 -5.91 12.06 -19.33
C LEU A 282 -6.21 11.54 -17.90
N PRO A 283 -5.21 11.22 -17.04
CA PRO A 283 -5.47 10.92 -15.63
C PRO A 283 -6.23 12.03 -14.88
N LEU A 284 -5.85 13.30 -15.09
CA LEU A 284 -6.49 14.43 -14.42
C LEU A 284 -7.92 14.67 -14.90
N GLU A 285 -8.20 14.43 -16.19
CA GLU A 285 -9.55 14.49 -16.75
C GLU A 285 -10.45 13.41 -16.15
N ALA A 286 -9.97 12.16 -16.08
CA ALA A 286 -10.72 11.08 -15.43
C ALA A 286 -10.99 11.39 -13.94
N ILE A 287 -10.01 11.92 -13.20
CA ILE A 287 -10.20 12.32 -11.79
C ILE A 287 -11.28 13.41 -11.67
N ARG A 288 -11.28 14.41 -12.55
CA ARG A 288 -12.30 15.48 -12.55
C ARG A 288 -13.68 14.92 -12.86
N HIS A 289 -13.78 14.05 -13.85
CA HIS A 289 -15.04 13.41 -14.22
C HIS A 289 -15.63 12.67 -13.02
N VAL A 290 -14.84 11.83 -12.34
CA VAL A 290 -15.28 11.13 -11.13
C VAL A 290 -15.75 12.11 -10.06
N ALA A 291 -14.99 13.19 -9.84
CA ALA A 291 -15.34 14.19 -8.83
C ALA A 291 -16.67 14.89 -9.14
N GLU A 292 -16.91 15.26 -10.40
CA GLU A 292 -18.13 15.93 -10.86
C GLU A 292 -19.35 15.00 -10.72
N SER A 293 -19.21 13.72 -11.11
CA SER A 293 -20.27 12.72 -10.92
C SER A 293 -20.63 12.55 -9.45
N LEU A 294 -19.63 12.49 -8.55
CA LEU A 294 -19.88 12.38 -7.11
C LEU A 294 -20.45 13.67 -6.50
N ASP A 295 -20.16 14.84 -7.07
CA ASP A 295 -20.67 16.13 -6.55
C ASP A 295 -22.18 16.24 -6.72
N SER A 296 -22.68 15.74 -7.86
CA SER A 296 -24.11 15.70 -8.17
C SER A 296 -24.89 14.64 -7.39
N ALA A 297 -24.23 13.78 -6.63
CA ALA A 297 -24.88 12.72 -5.87
C ALA A 297 -25.63 13.25 -4.65
N GLU A 298 -26.84 12.73 -4.44
CA GLU A 298 -27.64 12.96 -3.23
C GLU A 298 -27.93 11.62 -2.56
N PHE A 299 -27.50 11.50 -1.31
CA PHE A 299 -27.66 10.31 -0.46
C PHE A 299 -28.87 10.47 0.47
N PRO A 300 -29.33 9.38 1.12
CA PRO A 300 -30.39 9.49 2.12
C PRO A 300 -30.04 10.48 3.24
N ARG A 301 -31.05 11.19 3.76
CA ARG A 301 -30.87 12.04 4.95
C ARG A 301 -30.46 11.20 6.16
N ALA A 302 -29.57 11.75 6.98
CA ALA A 302 -29.07 11.09 8.18
C ALA A 302 -28.96 12.09 9.34
N ARG A 303 -28.87 11.58 10.58
CA ARG A 303 -28.80 12.41 11.79
C ARG A 303 -27.46 13.13 12.00
N GLY A 304 -26.49 12.93 11.11
CA GLY A 304 -25.15 13.46 11.24
C GLY A 304 -24.36 13.41 9.93
N LYS A 305 -23.11 13.85 9.99
CA LYS A 305 -22.18 13.83 8.85
C LYS A 305 -21.68 12.41 8.59
N SER A 306 -21.30 12.15 7.35
CA SER A 306 -20.69 10.89 6.94
C SER A 306 -19.55 11.13 5.95
N THR A 307 -18.72 10.11 5.77
CA THR A 307 -17.71 10.07 4.70
C THR A 307 -17.86 8.78 3.92
N LEU A 308 -17.76 8.87 2.60
CA LEU A 308 -17.67 7.72 1.71
C LEU A 308 -16.28 7.70 1.08
N THR A 309 -15.50 6.66 1.33
CA THR A 309 -14.26 6.40 0.57
C THR A 309 -14.60 5.49 -0.59
N ILE A 310 -14.34 5.92 -1.83
CA ILE A 310 -14.77 5.25 -3.04
C ILE A 310 -13.53 4.97 -3.91
N PRO A 311 -13.14 3.69 -4.08
CA PRO A 311 -12.08 3.29 -4.98
C PRO A 311 -12.59 3.11 -6.41
N PHE A 312 -11.75 3.46 -7.37
CA PHE A 312 -11.91 3.21 -8.79
C PHE A 312 -10.67 2.47 -9.29
N LEU A 313 -10.90 1.32 -9.92
CA LEU A 313 -9.85 0.53 -10.55
C LEU A 313 -9.92 0.71 -12.06
N PHE A 314 -8.79 1.06 -12.65
CA PHE A 314 -8.61 1.16 -14.09
C PHE A 314 -7.74 -0.02 -14.52
N ARG A 315 -8.35 -0.95 -15.25
CA ARG A 315 -7.72 -2.19 -15.74
C ARG A 315 -8.19 -2.43 -17.17
N ASN A 316 -7.26 -2.85 -18.02
CA ASN A 316 -7.57 -3.42 -19.33
C ASN A 316 -7.80 -4.91 -19.19
#